data_AF-A0AAD5IRS8-F1
#
_entry.id   AF-A0AAD5IRS8-F1
#
_cell.length_a   1.000
_cell.length_b   1.000
_cell.length_c   1.000
_cell.angle_alpha   90.00
_cell.angle_beta   90.00
_cell.angle_gamma   90.00
#
_symmetry.space_group_name_H-M   'P 1'
#
loop_
_entity.id
_entity.type
_entity.pdbx_description
1 polymer ?
#
loop_
_entity_poly.entity_id
_entity_poly.type
_entity_poly.pdbx_seq_one_letter_code
_entity_poly.pdbx_strand_id
1 'polypeptide(L)'
;MKLRVSATMSNAPIVLTLDCDMYSNDPETPLKALCYIFNPNIRPNLAYVQFPQRFHRIKKNDIYASKFKRLFELNPIGLNGLRGPGYVGTGAFFCCQAFFGDPSTFIAPEIVELSSNHVVEEPIKSPSILSLAHRVAGCNYENQTKWGSEPNTIYLCGCINQPLDTLNQNKRWGIGLFEVAFSKYSPLTFGIRSMGLMGLGYSHSAFWPSLSIPITVYGFLPQLALLNGVTIFPKIIRGVGDMQGQFLQMLLSGFVVVNCWPIYEAIVLRTDKGKLPAKVTVIAAFLAWALYYTATSLIF
;
A
#
# COMPACT_ATOMS: atom_id res chain seq x y z
N MET A 1 8.25 -19.19 -7.09
CA MET A 1 8.65 -19.70 -8.42
C MET A 1 9.82 -18.95 -9.05
N LYS A 2 9.70 -17.66 -9.44
CA LYS A 2 10.73 -16.93 -10.23
C LYS A 2 12.12 -16.86 -9.58
N LEU A 3 12.20 -16.58 -8.27
CA LEU A 3 13.46 -16.55 -7.53
C LEU A 3 14.19 -17.89 -7.54
N ARG A 4 13.45 -19.00 -7.40
CA ARG A 4 14.01 -20.37 -7.38
C ARG A 4 14.64 -20.73 -8.73
N VAL A 5 13.95 -20.43 -9.83
CA VAL A 5 14.46 -20.64 -11.19
C VAL A 5 15.68 -19.75 -11.47
N SER A 6 15.65 -18.49 -11.00
CA SER A 6 16.79 -17.58 -11.16
C SER A 6 18.04 -18.09 -10.42
N ALA A 7 17.87 -18.66 -9.23
CA ALA A 7 18.94 -19.24 -8.43
C ALA A 7 19.60 -20.45 -9.13
N THR A 8 18.83 -21.29 -9.81
CA THR A 8 19.40 -22.43 -10.56
C THR A 8 20.12 -22.01 -11.84
N MET A 9 19.68 -20.92 -12.48
CA MET A 9 20.18 -20.53 -13.81
C MET A 9 21.35 -19.54 -13.73
N SER A 10 21.24 -18.51 -12.91
CA SER A 10 22.21 -17.40 -12.88
C SER A 10 22.76 -17.10 -11.48
N ASN A 11 22.00 -17.47 -10.45
CA ASN A 11 22.25 -17.15 -9.05
C ASN A 11 22.75 -15.73 -8.79
N ALA A 12 22.13 -14.75 -9.45
CA ALA A 12 22.49 -13.35 -9.25
C ALA A 12 22.34 -12.95 -7.77
N PRO A 13 23.29 -12.22 -7.17
CA PRO A 13 23.25 -11.82 -5.76
C PRO A 13 22.22 -10.71 -5.48
N ILE A 14 21.73 -10.04 -6.54
CA ILE A 14 20.79 -8.93 -6.46
C ILE A 14 19.64 -9.21 -7.44
N VAL A 15 18.41 -9.01 -6.98
CA VAL A 15 17.20 -9.14 -7.80
C VAL A 15 16.44 -7.83 -7.82
N LEU A 16 16.11 -7.35 -9.03
CA LEU A 16 15.21 -6.22 -9.23
C LEU A 16 13.77 -6.71 -9.38
N THR A 17 12.89 -6.14 -8.57
CA THR A 17 11.44 -6.26 -8.74
C THR A 17 10.94 -5.11 -9.62
N LEU A 18 10.32 -5.46 -10.75
CA LEU A 18 9.79 -4.47 -11.69
C LEU A 18 8.51 -4.99 -12.34
N ASP A 19 7.45 -4.21 -12.22
CA ASP A 19 6.17 -4.46 -12.90
C ASP A 19 6.26 -4.11 -14.38
N CYS A 20 5.38 -4.72 -15.20
CA CYS A 20 5.42 -4.59 -16.66
C CYS A 20 5.10 -3.18 -17.19
N ASP A 21 4.52 -2.33 -16.36
CA ASP A 21 4.14 -0.95 -16.67
C ASP A 21 5.11 0.09 -16.08
N MET A 22 6.17 -0.38 -15.43
CA MET A 22 7.19 0.46 -14.82
C MET A 22 8.50 0.36 -15.60
N TYR A 23 9.20 1.49 -15.70
CA TYR A 23 10.52 1.55 -16.31
C TYR A 23 11.41 2.53 -15.55
N SER A 24 12.73 2.31 -15.60
CA SER A 24 13.69 3.24 -15.03
C SER A 24 13.80 4.48 -15.91
N ASN A 25 13.62 5.65 -15.31
CA ASN A 25 13.80 6.93 -15.99
C ASN A 25 15.24 7.46 -15.91
N ASP A 26 16.10 6.81 -15.12
CA ASP A 26 17.49 7.18 -14.92
C ASP A 26 18.40 5.97 -15.21
N PRO A 27 19.28 6.03 -16.22
CA PRO A 27 20.18 4.93 -16.56
C PRO A 27 21.19 4.63 -15.44
N GLU A 28 21.46 5.56 -14.53
CA GLU A 28 22.36 5.36 -13.39
C GLU A 28 21.68 4.67 -12.20
N THR A 29 20.38 4.36 -12.29
CA THR A 29 19.63 3.72 -11.19
C THR A 29 20.31 2.44 -10.66
N PRO A 30 20.80 1.52 -11.50
CA PRO A 30 21.53 0.36 -11.01
C PRO A 30 22.81 0.76 -10.26
N LEU A 31 23.58 1.71 -10.78
CA LEU A 31 24.80 2.19 -10.12
C LEU A 31 24.50 2.76 -8.73
N LYS A 32 23.44 3.59 -8.62
CA LYS A 32 22.98 4.16 -7.35
C LYS A 32 22.55 3.08 -6.36
N ALA A 33 21.85 2.05 -6.82
CA ALA A 33 21.49 0.91 -5.98
C ALA A 33 22.74 0.18 -5.46
N LEU A 34 23.71 -0.06 -6.33
CA LEU A 34 24.97 -0.72 -5.97
C LEU A 34 25.78 0.08 -4.95
N CYS A 35 25.76 1.42 -5.01
CA CYS A 35 26.40 2.26 -3.99
C CYS A 35 25.89 1.98 -2.57
N TYR A 36 24.59 1.72 -2.39
CA TYR A 36 24.04 1.35 -1.09
C TYR A 36 24.37 -0.10 -0.71
N ILE A 37 24.25 -1.02 -1.67
CA ILE A 37 24.46 -2.47 -1.44
C ILE A 37 25.91 -2.79 -1.09
N PHE A 38 26.88 -2.12 -1.72
CA PHE A 38 28.30 -2.32 -1.45
C PHE A 38 28.85 -1.43 -0.33
N ASN A 39 28.03 -0.57 0.28
CA ASN A 39 28.49 0.24 1.40
C ASN A 39 28.73 -0.65 2.63
N PRO A 40 29.98 -0.77 3.15
CA PRO A 40 30.30 -1.68 4.24
C PRO A 40 29.54 -1.38 5.54
N ASN A 41 29.14 -0.12 5.76
CA ASN A 41 28.41 0.30 6.95
C ASN A 41 26.93 -0.07 6.91
N ILE A 42 26.35 -0.18 5.71
CA ILE A 42 24.91 -0.39 5.51
C ILE A 42 24.62 -1.86 5.15
N ARG A 43 25.47 -2.46 4.32
CA ARG A 43 25.37 -3.84 3.80
C ARG A 43 24.94 -4.89 4.83
N PRO A 44 25.52 -5.02 6.03
CA PRO A 44 25.17 -6.11 6.94
C PRO A 44 23.71 -6.09 7.39
N ASN A 45 23.06 -4.92 7.35
CA ASN A 45 21.67 -4.73 7.78
C ASN A 45 20.72 -4.40 6.61
N LEU A 46 21.20 -4.48 5.36
CA LEU A 46 20.45 -4.07 4.18
C LEU A 46 19.79 -5.27 3.50
N ALA A 47 18.45 -5.31 3.55
CA ALA A 47 17.67 -6.31 2.80
C ALA A 47 17.42 -5.88 1.35
N TYR A 48 17.07 -4.62 1.13
CA TYR A 48 16.77 -4.08 -0.20
C TYR A 48 16.89 -2.56 -0.26
N VAL A 49 16.96 -2.03 -1.49
CA VAL A 49 16.91 -0.60 -1.80
C VAL A 49 15.64 -0.32 -2.60
N GLN A 50 14.69 0.41 -2.02
CA GLN A 50 13.44 0.79 -2.67
C GLN A 50 13.57 2.18 -3.32
N PHE A 51 13.30 2.26 -4.63
CA PHE A 51 13.23 3.53 -5.34
C PHE A 51 11.81 4.10 -5.33
N PRO A 52 11.64 5.43 -5.35
CA PRO A 52 10.32 6.05 -5.38
C PRO A 52 9.61 5.78 -6.71
N GLN A 53 8.35 5.39 -6.63
CA GLN A 53 7.51 5.17 -7.81
C GLN A 53 6.91 6.49 -8.30
N ARG A 54 7.01 6.76 -9.60
CA ARG A 54 6.45 7.95 -10.24
C ARG A 54 5.60 7.57 -11.44
N PHE A 55 4.33 7.93 -11.38
CA PHE A 55 3.37 7.66 -12.45
C PHE A 55 3.43 8.73 -13.54
N HIS A 56 3.42 8.29 -14.80
CA HIS A 56 3.42 9.14 -15.97
C HIS A 56 1.97 9.45 -16.40
N ARG A 57 1.79 10.49 -17.23
CA ARG A 57 0.49 10.87 -17.82
C ARG A 57 -0.60 11.30 -16.83
N ILE A 58 -0.21 11.81 -15.66
CA ILE A 58 -1.15 12.40 -14.70
C ILE A 58 -1.49 13.83 -15.13
N LYS A 59 -2.78 14.16 -15.14
CA LYS A 59 -3.26 15.50 -15.49
C LYS A 59 -2.70 16.55 -14.53
N LYS A 60 -2.52 17.78 -15.02
CA LYS A 60 -2.05 18.93 -14.21
C LYS A 60 -2.94 19.18 -13.00
N ASN A 61 -4.26 19.00 -13.17
CA ASN A 61 -5.23 18.99 -12.08
C ASN A 61 -5.48 17.53 -11.65
N ASP A 62 -4.64 17.02 -10.72
CA ASP A 62 -4.69 15.65 -10.21
C ASP A 62 -5.79 15.48 -9.15
N ILE A 63 -7.06 15.63 -9.56
CA ILE A 63 -8.20 15.61 -8.63
C ILE A 63 -8.39 14.28 -7.90
N TYR A 64 -7.85 13.19 -8.47
CA TYR A 64 -7.93 11.84 -7.90
C TYR A 64 -6.71 11.49 -7.04
N ALA A 65 -5.77 12.42 -6.85
CA ALA A 65 -4.52 12.21 -6.15
C ALA A 65 -3.78 10.94 -6.64
N SER A 66 -3.85 10.64 -7.94
CA SER A 66 -3.32 9.41 -8.53
C SER A 66 -1.79 9.35 -8.55
N LYS A 67 -1.11 10.44 -8.16
CA LYS A 67 0.32 10.42 -7.83
C LYS A 67 0.65 9.64 -6.56
N PHE A 68 -0.33 9.45 -5.66
CA PHE A 68 -0.13 8.82 -4.35
C PHE A 68 1.07 9.38 -3.59
N LYS A 69 1.29 10.71 -3.64
CA LYS A 69 2.46 11.39 -3.06
C LYS A 69 2.71 11.01 -1.60
N ARG A 70 1.65 10.85 -0.81
CA ARG A 70 1.78 10.43 0.59
C ARG A 70 2.46 9.06 0.72
N LEU A 71 2.06 8.10 -0.11
CA LEU A 71 2.57 6.73 -0.05
C LEU A 71 3.99 6.62 -0.62
N PHE A 72 4.27 7.26 -1.76
CA PHE A 72 5.53 7.05 -2.50
C PHE A 72 6.59 8.13 -2.29
N GLU A 73 6.22 9.31 -1.77
CA GLU A 73 7.17 10.41 -1.53
C GLU A 73 7.29 10.74 -0.04
N LEU A 74 6.17 10.94 0.69
CA LEU A 74 6.21 11.41 2.08
C LEU A 74 6.51 10.31 3.11
N ASN A 75 5.77 9.19 3.06
CA ASN A 75 5.93 8.10 4.02
C ASN A 75 7.35 7.49 4.01
N PRO A 76 7.99 7.27 2.84
CA PRO A 76 9.35 6.75 2.79
C PRO A 76 10.36 7.63 3.50
N ILE A 77 10.25 8.97 3.34
CA ILE A 77 11.16 9.93 4.00
C ILE A 77 11.01 9.84 5.51
N GLY A 78 9.77 9.74 6.02
CA GLY A 78 9.53 9.59 7.46
C GLY A 78 10.07 8.28 8.04
N LEU A 79 9.93 7.16 7.30
CA LEU A 79 10.42 5.85 7.75
C LEU A 79 11.94 5.69 7.57
N ASN A 80 12.57 6.51 6.75
CA ASN A 80 14.02 6.49 6.54
C ASN A 80 14.81 6.78 7.82
N GLY A 81 14.26 7.58 8.74
CA GLY A 81 14.85 7.83 10.06
C GLY A 81 14.79 6.64 11.03
N LEU A 82 14.09 5.55 10.67
CA LEU A 82 13.98 4.34 11.46
C LEU A 82 14.85 3.21 10.87
N ARG A 83 14.29 2.36 10.01
CA ARG A 83 15.01 1.27 9.32
C ARG A 83 14.78 1.27 7.81
N GLY A 84 14.32 2.41 7.27
CA GLY A 84 14.02 2.55 5.85
C GLY A 84 12.54 2.37 5.48
N PRO A 85 12.19 2.67 4.22
CA PRO A 85 10.84 2.50 3.70
C PRO A 85 10.45 1.04 3.55
N GLY A 86 9.16 0.75 3.64
CA GLY A 86 8.63 -0.57 3.31
C GLY A 86 8.65 -0.86 1.80
N TYR A 87 8.64 -2.14 1.44
CA TYR A 87 8.53 -2.60 0.07
C TYR A 87 7.11 -2.35 -0.47
N VAL A 88 7.02 -1.75 -1.65
CA VAL A 88 5.74 -1.32 -2.26
C VAL A 88 5.46 -1.98 -3.62
N GLY A 89 6.03 -3.16 -3.85
CA GLY A 89 5.66 -4.06 -4.95
C GLY A 89 6.53 -3.96 -6.22
N THR A 90 7.17 -2.83 -6.47
CA THR A 90 8.00 -2.61 -7.67
C THR A 90 9.08 -1.56 -7.42
N GLY A 91 10.15 -1.59 -8.21
CA GLY A 91 11.27 -0.65 -8.14
C GLY A 91 12.21 -0.88 -6.95
N ALA A 92 12.32 -2.13 -6.47
CA ALA A 92 13.22 -2.47 -5.37
C ALA A 92 14.29 -3.48 -5.78
N PHE A 93 15.53 -3.18 -5.42
CA PHE A 93 16.69 -4.07 -5.55
C PHE A 93 16.89 -4.85 -4.25
N PHE A 94 16.62 -6.14 -4.27
CA PHE A 94 16.78 -7.04 -3.13
C PHE A 94 18.13 -7.72 -3.14
N CYS A 95 18.76 -7.81 -1.97
CA CYS A 95 19.88 -8.72 -1.73
C CYS A 95 19.32 -10.15 -1.62
N CYS A 96 19.77 -11.07 -2.47
CA CYS A 96 19.23 -12.44 -2.50
C CYS A 96 19.39 -13.17 -1.17
N GLN A 97 20.44 -12.87 -0.42
CA GLN A 97 20.67 -13.41 0.91
C GLN A 97 19.51 -13.10 1.88
N ALA A 98 18.85 -11.95 1.74
CA ALA A 98 17.75 -11.54 2.61
C ALA A 98 16.50 -12.44 2.48
N PHE A 99 16.37 -13.21 1.40
CA PHE A 99 15.28 -14.18 1.24
C PHE A 99 15.48 -15.48 2.03
N PHE A 100 16.69 -15.74 2.50
CA PHE A 100 17.05 -16.95 3.26
C PHE A 100 17.09 -16.74 4.78
N GLY A 101 16.62 -15.57 5.23
CA GLY A 101 16.55 -15.19 6.64
C GLY A 101 17.59 -14.16 7.05
N ASP A 102 17.49 -13.73 8.31
CA ASP A 102 18.49 -12.85 8.93
C ASP A 102 19.85 -13.57 9.02
N PRO A 103 20.99 -12.84 8.95
CA PRO A 103 22.32 -13.44 9.13
C PRO A 103 22.45 -14.28 10.42
N SER A 104 21.69 -13.94 11.48
CA SER A 104 21.67 -14.68 12.75
C SER A 104 20.77 -15.92 12.76
N THR A 105 19.84 -16.05 11.82
CA THR A 105 18.88 -17.17 11.70
C THR A 105 18.92 -17.81 10.32
N PHE A 106 20.09 -17.84 9.68
CA PHE A 106 20.25 -18.30 8.31
C PHE A 106 19.71 -19.73 8.14
N ILE A 107 18.72 -19.90 7.27
CA ILE A 107 18.19 -21.22 6.91
C ILE A 107 18.87 -21.62 5.61
N ALA A 108 19.79 -22.59 5.69
CA ALA A 108 20.41 -23.15 4.50
C ALA A 108 19.31 -23.77 3.60
N PRO A 109 19.29 -23.46 2.29
CA PRO A 109 18.34 -24.08 1.39
C PRO A 109 18.58 -25.59 1.30
N GLU A 110 17.48 -26.34 1.18
CA GLU A 110 17.47 -27.80 1.10
C GLU A 110 18.26 -28.34 -0.10
N ILE A 111 18.43 -27.50 -1.14
CA ILE A 111 19.30 -27.76 -2.29
C ILE A 111 20.48 -26.78 -2.21
N VAL A 112 21.70 -27.31 -2.14
CA VAL A 112 22.95 -26.51 -2.03
C VAL A 112 23.13 -25.58 -3.23
N GLU A 113 22.69 -26.00 -4.42
CA GLU A 113 22.72 -25.22 -5.67
C GLU A 113 21.81 -23.98 -5.63
N LEU A 114 20.86 -23.92 -4.69
CA LEU A 114 20.00 -22.75 -4.45
C LEU A 114 20.58 -21.78 -3.39
N SER A 115 21.74 -22.09 -2.83
CA SER A 115 22.41 -21.21 -1.86
C SER A 115 22.81 -19.89 -2.51
N SER A 116 22.61 -18.78 -1.80
CA SER A 116 23.03 -17.44 -2.25
C SER A 116 24.53 -17.32 -2.54
N ASN A 117 25.35 -18.26 -2.04
CA ASN A 117 26.80 -18.27 -2.22
C ASN A 117 27.25 -19.25 -3.33
N HIS A 118 26.33 -19.99 -3.94
CA HIS A 118 26.67 -20.94 -5.00
C HIS A 118 27.02 -20.19 -6.30
N VAL A 119 28.11 -20.57 -6.95
CA VAL A 119 28.47 -20.01 -8.27
C VAL A 119 28.04 -21.01 -9.32
N VAL A 120 27.17 -20.58 -10.24
CA VAL A 120 26.73 -21.42 -11.36
C VAL A 120 27.82 -21.41 -12.42
N GLU A 121 28.59 -22.49 -12.50
CA GLU A 121 29.70 -22.63 -13.47
C GLU A 121 29.22 -23.11 -14.84
N GLU A 122 28.08 -23.81 -14.89
CA GLU A 122 27.53 -24.33 -16.14
C GLU A 122 26.78 -23.25 -16.95
N PRO A 123 26.77 -23.34 -18.29
CA PRO A 123 25.98 -22.45 -19.13
C PRO A 123 24.48 -22.59 -18.85
N ILE A 124 23.74 -21.47 -18.84
CA ILE A 124 22.30 -21.41 -18.58
C ILE A 124 21.46 -22.41 -19.42
N LYS A 125 21.94 -22.78 -20.61
CA LYS A 125 21.28 -23.71 -21.53
C LYS A 125 21.66 -25.19 -21.30
N SER A 126 22.44 -25.51 -20.27
CA SER A 126 22.84 -26.89 -20.00
C SER A 126 21.60 -27.75 -19.67
N PRO A 127 21.53 -29.01 -20.15
CA PRO A 127 20.40 -29.90 -19.86
C PRO A 127 20.18 -30.11 -18.35
N SER A 128 21.27 -30.17 -17.58
CA SER A 128 21.28 -30.23 -16.11
C SER A 128 20.59 -29.02 -15.49
N ILE A 129 21.01 -27.79 -15.82
CA ILE A 129 20.38 -26.55 -15.31
C ILE A 129 18.90 -26.48 -15.70
N LEU A 130 18.57 -26.80 -16.96
CA LEU A 130 17.18 -26.76 -17.42
C LEU A 130 16.30 -27.79 -16.69
N SER A 131 16.80 -29.01 -16.49
CA SER A 131 16.09 -30.05 -15.73
C SER A 131 15.83 -29.63 -14.28
N LEU A 132 16.83 -29.00 -13.64
CA LEU A 132 16.74 -28.49 -12.28
C LEU A 132 15.77 -27.30 -12.21
N ALA A 133 15.86 -26.37 -13.16
CA ALA A 133 14.95 -25.23 -13.29
C ALA A 133 13.49 -25.70 -13.43
N HIS A 134 13.23 -26.72 -14.25
CA HIS A 134 11.90 -27.34 -14.37
C HIS A 134 11.43 -27.97 -13.06
N ARG A 135 12.32 -28.67 -12.34
CA ARG A 135 12.00 -29.26 -11.03
C ARG A 135 11.61 -28.19 -10.01
N VAL A 136 12.40 -27.13 -9.88
CA VAL A 136 12.12 -26.04 -8.93
C VAL A 136 10.98 -25.13 -9.39
N ALA A 137 10.58 -25.19 -10.67
CA ALA A 137 9.40 -24.50 -11.18
C ALA A 137 8.08 -25.27 -10.93
N GLY A 138 8.16 -26.54 -10.51
CA GLY A 138 7.00 -27.41 -10.32
C GLY A 138 6.00 -26.89 -9.28
N CYS A 139 4.71 -27.08 -9.54
CA CYS A 139 3.61 -26.69 -8.65
C CYS A 139 3.66 -27.39 -7.29
N ASN A 140 4.15 -28.63 -7.25
CA ASN A 140 4.21 -29.43 -6.03
C ASN A 140 5.40 -29.09 -5.11
N TYR A 141 6.34 -28.26 -5.57
CA TYR A 141 7.55 -27.97 -4.81
C TYR A 141 7.26 -27.27 -3.47
N GLU A 142 6.21 -26.44 -3.43
CA GLU A 142 5.85 -25.68 -2.22
C GLU A 142 5.11 -26.55 -1.18
N ASN A 143 4.57 -27.72 -1.57
CA ASN A 143 3.82 -28.59 -0.67
C ASN A 143 4.69 -29.31 0.36
N GLN A 144 6.00 -29.45 0.10
CA GLN A 144 6.94 -30.19 0.94
C GLN A 144 8.01 -29.31 1.57
N THR A 145 7.94 -27.99 1.37
CA THR A 145 8.97 -27.06 1.81
C THR A 145 8.38 -25.94 2.67
N LYS A 146 9.23 -25.26 3.45
CA LYS A 146 8.83 -24.06 4.22
C LYS A 146 8.72 -22.79 3.36
N TRP A 147 8.89 -22.89 2.04
CA TRP A 147 8.85 -21.74 1.13
C TRP A 147 7.50 -21.06 1.18
N GLY A 148 7.48 -19.75 1.49
CA GLY A 148 6.25 -18.96 1.61
C GLY A 148 5.42 -19.22 2.87
N SER A 149 5.84 -20.14 3.75
CA SER A 149 5.20 -20.37 5.06
C SER A 149 5.51 -19.25 6.09
N GLU A 150 6.56 -18.47 5.84
CA GLU A 150 6.83 -17.20 6.51
C GLU A 150 6.31 -16.04 5.65
N PRO A 151 5.68 -15.01 6.26
CA PRO A 151 4.84 -14.07 5.56
C PRO A 151 5.66 -13.12 4.67
N ASN A 152 5.72 -13.41 3.38
CA ASN A 152 6.10 -12.46 2.34
C ASN A 152 4.85 -12.07 1.55
N THR A 153 3.96 -11.30 2.19
CA THR A 153 2.76 -10.80 1.51
C THR A 153 3.13 -9.63 0.61
N ILE A 154 3.13 -9.87 -0.70
CA ILE A 154 3.37 -8.84 -1.71
C ILE A 154 2.03 -8.38 -2.27
N TYR A 155 1.65 -7.14 -1.98
CA TYR A 155 0.51 -6.50 -2.64
C TYR A 155 0.96 -5.87 -3.95
N LEU A 156 0.46 -6.38 -5.06
CA LEU A 156 0.78 -5.87 -6.40
C LEU A 156 0.01 -4.55 -6.68
N CYS A 157 0.72 -3.57 -7.21
CA CYS A 157 0.14 -2.36 -7.77
C CYS A 157 -0.09 -2.60 -9.28
N GLY A 158 -1.32 -2.37 -9.77
CA GLY A 158 -1.60 -2.41 -11.21
C GLY A 158 -1.64 -1.01 -11.81
N CYS A 159 -1.43 -0.92 -13.13
CA CYS A 159 -1.48 0.34 -13.88
C CYS A 159 -2.78 1.11 -13.62
N ILE A 160 -2.67 2.42 -13.44
CA ILE A 160 -3.81 3.30 -13.17
C ILE A 160 -4.03 4.19 -14.39
N ASN A 161 -4.97 3.80 -15.25
CA ASN A 161 -5.30 4.56 -16.46
C ASN A 161 -6.67 5.25 -16.37
N GLN A 162 -7.57 4.82 -15.48
CA GLN A 162 -8.92 5.37 -15.30
C GLN A 162 -9.27 5.58 -13.81
N PRO A 163 -10.21 6.50 -13.48
CA PRO A 163 -10.64 6.75 -12.09
C PRO A 163 -11.21 5.50 -11.38
N LEU A 164 -11.92 4.65 -12.14
CA LEU A 164 -12.46 3.40 -11.60
C LEU A 164 -11.33 2.42 -11.23
N ASP A 165 -10.24 2.40 -11.99
CA ASP A 165 -9.07 1.57 -11.70
C ASP A 165 -8.41 2.03 -10.41
N THR A 166 -8.30 3.35 -10.20
CA THR A 166 -7.80 3.95 -8.95
C THR A 166 -8.64 3.49 -7.75
N LEU A 167 -9.97 3.51 -7.86
CA LEU A 167 -10.86 3.07 -6.80
C LEU A 167 -10.73 1.56 -6.53
N ASN A 168 -10.69 0.75 -7.60
CA ASN A 168 -10.50 -0.69 -7.50
C ASN A 168 -9.15 -1.06 -6.90
N GLN A 169 -8.10 -0.29 -7.19
CA GLN A 169 -6.77 -0.48 -6.61
C GLN A 169 -6.78 -0.14 -5.12
N ASN A 170 -7.37 0.99 -4.73
CA ASN A 170 -7.51 1.36 -3.31
C ASN A 170 -8.34 0.32 -2.53
N LYS A 171 -9.40 -0.24 -3.14
CA LYS A 171 -10.17 -1.34 -2.55
C LYS A 171 -9.29 -2.57 -2.31
N ARG A 172 -8.52 -2.99 -3.31
CA ARG A 172 -7.60 -4.14 -3.19
C ARG A 172 -6.57 -3.92 -2.08
N TRP A 173 -5.99 -2.73 -2.01
CA TRP A 173 -5.08 -2.35 -0.93
C TRP A 173 -5.76 -2.35 0.43
N GLY A 174 -6.97 -1.81 0.55
CA GLY A 174 -7.71 -1.78 1.80
C GLY A 174 -8.00 -3.18 2.34
N ILE A 175 -8.45 -4.10 1.47
CA ILE A 175 -8.69 -5.50 1.84
C ILE A 175 -7.39 -6.18 2.27
N GLY A 176 -6.33 -6.06 1.47
CA GLY A 176 -5.04 -6.66 1.80
C GLY A 176 -4.45 -6.12 3.11
N LEU A 177 -4.52 -4.81 3.35
CA LEU A 177 -4.05 -4.22 4.59
C LEU A 177 -4.81 -4.78 5.81
N PHE A 178 -6.12 -5.02 5.68
CA PHE A 178 -6.89 -5.69 6.73
C PHE A 178 -6.55 -7.17 6.90
N GLU A 179 -6.31 -7.90 5.82
CA GLU A 179 -5.83 -9.28 5.91
C GLU A 179 -4.53 -9.35 6.72
N VAL A 180 -3.60 -8.40 6.52
CA VAL A 180 -2.37 -8.29 7.33
C VAL A 180 -2.68 -7.85 8.76
N ALA A 181 -3.55 -6.85 8.94
CA ALA A 181 -3.92 -6.32 10.25
C ALA A 181 -4.49 -7.39 11.18
N PHE A 182 -5.27 -8.33 10.63
CA PHE A 182 -5.89 -9.44 11.38
C PHE A 182 -5.16 -10.78 11.20
N SER A 183 -3.97 -10.78 10.60
CA SER A 183 -3.15 -11.99 10.49
C SER A 183 -2.45 -12.34 11.80
N LYS A 184 -1.92 -13.57 11.87
CA LYS A 184 -1.02 -14.02 12.96
C LYS A 184 0.17 -13.07 13.16
N TYR A 185 0.64 -12.44 12.09
CA TYR A 185 1.76 -11.49 12.08
C TYR A 185 1.27 -10.05 12.03
N SER A 186 0.21 -9.74 12.77
CA SER A 186 -0.37 -8.40 12.84
C SER A 186 0.69 -7.36 13.22
N PRO A 187 0.79 -6.23 12.49
CA PRO A 187 1.70 -5.14 12.84
C PRO A 187 1.47 -4.59 14.25
N LEU A 188 0.23 -4.63 14.75
CA LEU A 188 -0.15 -4.06 16.04
C LEU A 188 0.36 -4.89 17.22
N THR A 189 0.41 -6.21 17.09
CA THR A 189 0.87 -7.10 18.17
C THR A 189 2.30 -7.54 17.93
N PHE A 190 2.52 -8.32 16.86
CA PHE A 190 3.83 -8.83 16.49
C PHE A 190 4.76 -7.70 16.03
N GLY A 191 4.28 -6.81 15.17
CA GLY A 191 5.12 -5.73 14.61
C GLY A 191 5.65 -4.75 15.67
N ILE A 192 4.80 -4.27 16.58
CA ILE A 192 5.22 -3.37 17.67
C ILE A 192 6.22 -4.08 18.60
N ARG A 193 5.96 -5.33 18.96
CA ARG A 193 6.86 -6.12 19.84
C ARG A 193 8.22 -6.35 19.19
N SER A 194 8.25 -6.64 17.89
CA SER A 194 9.47 -7.02 17.17
C SER A 194 10.25 -5.84 16.59
N MET A 195 9.58 -4.72 16.28
CA MET A 195 10.16 -3.59 15.53
C MET A 195 9.91 -2.21 16.17
N GLY A 196 9.28 -2.13 17.35
CA GLY A 196 9.08 -0.89 18.10
C GLY A 196 8.31 0.17 17.31
N LEU A 197 8.89 1.39 17.21
CA LEU A 197 8.29 2.52 16.48
C LEU A 197 8.02 2.22 15.00
N MET A 198 8.84 1.40 14.36
CA MET A 198 8.59 0.97 12.98
C MET A 198 7.34 0.08 12.89
N GLY A 199 7.11 -0.78 13.89
CA GLY A 199 5.89 -1.57 14.02
C GLY A 199 4.64 -0.70 14.17
N LEU A 200 4.74 0.43 14.88
CA LEU A 200 3.66 1.44 14.95
C LEU A 200 3.39 2.09 13.59
N GLY A 201 4.44 2.43 12.83
CA GLY A 201 4.29 2.96 11.46
C GLY A 201 3.59 1.99 10.51
N TYR A 202 3.92 0.69 10.60
CA TYR A 202 3.22 -0.36 9.86
C TYR A 202 1.79 -0.57 10.35
N SER A 203 1.54 -0.46 11.65
CA SER A 203 0.18 -0.53 12.22
C SER A 203 -0.69 0.61 11.70
N HIS A 204 -0.19 1.84 11.70
CA HIS A 204 -0.89 2.98 11.11
C HIS A 204 -1.22 2.75 9.63
N SER A 205 -0.30 2.15 8.88
CA SER A 205 -0.52 1.83 7.46
C SER A 205 -1.56 0.72 7.28
N ALA A 206 -1.53 -0.34 8.10
CA ALA A 206 -2.45 -1.47 8.05
C ALA A 206 -3.90 -1.07 8.40
N PHE A 207 -4.07 -0.17 9.37
CA PHE A 207 -5.38 0.32 9.79
C PHE A 207 -5.82 1.61 9.09
N TRP A 208 -5.06 2.12 8.12
CA TRP A 208 -5.46 3.29 7.34
C TRP A 208 -6.88 3.18 6.74
N PRO A 209 -7.34 2.02 6.21
CA PRO A 209 -8.70 1.90 5.69
C PRO A 209 -9.80 2.07 6.75
N SER A 210 -9.51 1.78 8.02
CA SER A 210 -10.47 1.97 9.12
C SER A 210 -10.87 3.42 9.32
N LEU A 211 -10.02 4.38 8.93
CA LEU A 211 -10.34 5.81 9.01
C LEU A 211 -11.55 6.20 8.15
N SER A 212 -11.95 5.37 7.18
CA SER A 212 -13.16 5.60 6.40
C SER A 212 -14.42 5.69 7.26
N ILE A 213 -14.53 4.93 8.35
CA ILE A 213 -15.70 4.94 9.24
C ILE A 213 -15.84 6.27 9.99
N PRO A 214 -14.86 6.72 10.81
CA PRO A 214 -14.99 7.98 11.54
C PRO A 214 -15.06 9.19 10.58
N ILE A 215 -14.38 9.15 9.44
CA ILE A 215 -14.50 10.21 8.41
C ILE A 215 -15.92 10.26 7.85
N THR A 216 -16.54 9.11 7.58
CA THR A 216 -17.92 9.04 7.10
C THR A 216 -18.88 9.57 8.17
N VAL A 217 -18.74 9.15 9.43
CA VAL A 217 -19.57 9.67 10.54
C VAL A 217 -19.42 11.18 10.66
N TYR A 218 -18.19 11.70 10.66
CA TYR A 218 -17.93 13.14 10.70
C TYR A 218 -18.47 13.88 9.47
N GLY A 219 -18.50 13.23 8.31
CA GLY A 219 -18.98 13.80 7.06
C GLY A 219 -20.50 13.83 6.91
N PHE A 220 -21.25 13.07 7.73
CA PHE A 220 -22.72 13.01 7.69
C PHE A 220 -23.38 13.61 8.94
N LEU A 221 -22.81 13.37 10.12
CA LEU A 221 -23.44 13.68 11.40
C LEU A 221 -23.71 15.19 11.58
N PRO A 222 -22.76 16.12 11.33
CA PRO A 222 -23.02 17.56 11.44
C PRO A 222 -24.12 18.05 10.50
N GLN A 223 -24.17 17.54 9.27
CA GLN A 223 -25.15 17.91 8.24
C GLN A 223 -26.54 17.43 8.64
N LEU A 224 -26.64 16.17 9.10
CA LEU A 224 -27.90 15.59 9.54
C LEU A 224 -28.45 16.31 10.77
N ALA A 225 -27.61 16.60 11.75
CA ALA A 225 -28.02 17.37 12.91
C ALA A 225 -28.45 18.80 12.54
N LEU A 226 -27.81 19.41 11.52
CA LEU A 226 -28.16 20.76 11.07
C LEU A 226 -29.55 20.79 10.41
N LEU A 227 -29.87 19.76 9.62
CA LEU A 227 -31.17 19.62 8.98
C LEU A 227 -32.31 19.35 9.96
N ASN A 228 -32.02 18.61 11.05
CA ASN A 228 -32.99 18.32 12.11
C ASN A 228 -33.05 19.39 13.21
N GLY A 229 -32.26 20.47 13.10
CA GLY A 229 -32.26 21.57 14.07
C GLY A 229 -31.67 21.20 15.45
N VAL A 230 -30.85 20.15 15.52
CA VAL A 230 -30.22 19.68 16.76
C VAL A 230 -28.75 20.08 16.78
N THR A 231 -28.27 20.55 17.92
CA THR A 231 -26.85 20.87 18.12
C THR A 231 -26.08 19.72 18.74
N ILE A 232 -25.01 19.26 18.08
CA ILE A 232 -24.12 18.22 18.61
C ILE A 232 -23.12 18.79 19.63
N PHE A 233 -22.80 20.09 19.51
CA PHE A 233 -21.78 20.72 20.33
C PHE A 233 -22.34 21.27 21.65
N PRO A 234 -21.63 21.09 22.78
CA PRO A 234 -22.05 21.63 24.06
C PRO A 234 -22.05 23.16 24.04
N LYS A 235 -22.95 23.78 24.81
CA LYS A 235 -23.05 25.24 24.94
C LYS A 235 -21.85 25.76 25.74
N ILE A 236 -20.99 26.54 25.08
CA ILE A 236 -19.76 27.07 25.68
C ILE A 236 -20.02 28.42 26.37
N ILE A 237 -20.82 29.29 25.76
CA ILE A 237 -21.15 30.60 26.32
C ILE A 237 -22.53 30.54 27.00
N ARG A 238 -22.57 30.73 28.33
CA ARG A 238 -23.82 30.87 29.07
C ARG A 238 -24.55 32.13 28.61
N GLY A 239 -25.80 32.00 28.17
CA GLY A 239 -26.67 33.11 27.76
C GLY A 239 -26.72 33.37 26.25
N VAL A 240 -25.78 32.82 25.47
CA VAL A 240 -25.95 32.69 24.02
C VAL A 240 -26.74 31.40 23.81
N GLY A 241 -27.95 31.50 23.26
CA GLY A 241 -28.85 30.36 23.06
C GLY A 241 -28.28 29.32 22.08
N ASP A 242 -29.16 28.48 21.54
CA ASP A 242 -28.80 27.40 20.60
C ASP A 242 -28.05 27.87 19.33
N MET A 243 -28.11 29.17 19.04
CA MET A 243 -27.45 29.82 17.90
C MET A 243 -25.94 29.59 17.82
N GLN A 244 -25.23 29.49 18.96
CA GLN A 244 -23.78 29.25 18.93
C GLN A 244 -23.44 27.84 18.41
N GLY A 245 -24.19 26.83 18.87
CA GLY A 245 -23.99 25.44 18.47
C GLY A 245 -24.33 25.25 16.98
N GLN A 246 -25.44 25.83 16.53
CA GLN A 246 -25.87 25.77 15.14
C GLN A 246 -24.89 26.50 14.20
N PHE A 247 -24.34 27.63 14.61
CA PHE A 247 -23.32 28.35 13.83
C PHE A 247 -22.05 27.52 13.65
N LEU A 248 -21.53 26.90 14.73
CA LEU A 248 -20.35 26.04 14.66
C LEU A 248 -20.61 24.82 13.78
N GLN A 249 -21.81 24.24 13.88
CA GLN A 249 -22.22 23.10 13.07
C GLN A 249 -22.32 23.47 11.58
N MET A 250 -22.84 24.66 11.25
CA MET A 250 -22.85 25.19 9.88
C MET A 250 -21.44 25.36 9.33
N LEU A 251 -20.50 25.88 10.13
CA LEU A 251 -19.09 25.98 9.71
C LEU A 251 -18.46 24.62 9.43
N LEU A 252 -18.72 23.62 10.29
CA LEU A 252 -18.22 22.26 10.13
C LEU A 252 -18.82 21.57 8.91
N SER A 253 -20.14 21.67 8.71
CA SER A 253 -20.80 21.16 7.51
C SER A 253 -20.26 21.82 6.24
N GLY A 254 -20.06 23.15 6.26
CA GLY A 254 -19.45 23.89 5.17
C GLY A 254 -18.01 23.43 4.87
N PHE A 255 -17.20 23.23 5.91
CA PHE A 255 -15.84 22.71 5.76
C PHE A 255 -15.82 21.33 5.12
N VAL A 256 -16.69 20.41 5.55
CA VAL A 256 -16.81 19.08 4.94
C VAL A 256 -17.19 19.19 3.45
N VAL A 257 -18.19 20.00 3.12
CA VAL A 257 -18.64 20.19 1.72
C VAL A 257 -17.50 20.71 0.84
N VAL A 258 -16.71 21.68 1.33
CA VAL A 258 -15.55 22.21 0.59
C VAL A 258 -14.48 21.14 0.40
N ASN A 259 -14.20 20.30 1.40
CA ASN A 259 -13.23 19.21 1.26
C ASN A 259 -13.72 18.12 0.28
N CYS A 260 -15.03 17.91 0.17
CA CYS A 260 -15.63 16.98 -0.78
C CYS A 260 -15.76 17.54 -2.21
N TRP A 261 -15.39 18.81 -2.45
CA TRP A 261 -15.49 19.45 -3.77
C TRP A 261 -14.88 18.65 -4.92
N PRO A 262 -13.65 18.10 -4.81
CA PRO A 262 -13.05 17.29 -5.89
C PRO A 262 -13.88 16.04 -6.24
N ILE A 263 -14.60 15.49 -5.26
CA ILE A 263 -15.49 14.34 -5.46
C ILE A 263 -16.74 14.76 -6.24
N TYR A 264 -17.34 15.90 -5.91
CA TYR A 264 -18.47 16.44 -6.67
C TYR A 264 -18.07 16.77 -8.11
N GLU A 265 -16.86 17.32 -8.29
CA GLU A 265 -16.29 17.55 -9.62
C GLU A 265 -16.16 16.23 -10.39
N ALA A 266 -15.61 15.19 -9.76
CA ALA A 266 -15.43 13.86 -10.34
C ALA A 266 -16.74 13.15 -10.74
N ILE A 267 -17.81 13.31 -9.95
CA ILE A 267 -19.08 12.61 -10.13
C ILE A 267 -20.03 13.37 -11.05
N VAL A 268 -20.21 14.67 -10.84
CA VAL A 268 -21.28 15.46 -11.45
C VAL A 268 -20.74 16.38 -12.53
N LEU A 269 -19.73 17.19 -12.22
CA LEU A 269 -19.32 18.34 -13.04
C LEU A 269 -18.46 17.97 -14.26
N ARG A 270 -17.70 16.87 -14.18
CA ARG A 270 -16.87 16.42 -15.32
C ARG A 270 -17.71 15.91 -16.48
N THR A 271 -17.23 16.20 -17.69
CA THR A 271 -17.80 15.73 -18.97
C THR A 271 -16.81 14.92 -19.81
N ASP A 272 -15.57 14.77 -19.35
CA ASP A 272 -14.53 14.02 -20.05
C ASP A 272 -14.52 12.51 -19.69
N LYS A 273 -13.67 11.73 -20.38
CA LYS A 273 -13.49 10.28 -20.11
C LYS A 273 -13.01 9.94 -18.69
N GLY A 274 -12.62 10.94 -17.89
CA GLY A 274 -12.28 10.75 -16.49
C GLY A 274 -13.44 11.00 -15.54
N LYS A 275 -14.68 11.12 -16.01
CA LYS A 275 -15.88 11.10 -15.16
C LYS A 275 -16.10 9.69 -14.60
N LEU A 276 -16.58 9.60 -13.36
CA LEU A 276 -17.00 8.30 -12.82
C LEU A 276 -18.16 7.70 -13.62
N PRO A 277 -18.20 6.38 -13.86
CA PRO A 277 -19.27 5.76 -14.63
C PRO A 277 -20.64 5.96 -13.96
N ALA A 278 -21.65 6.31 -14.74
CA ALA A 278 -22.99 6.61 -14.23
C ALA A 278 -23.57 5.48 -13.34
N LYS A 279 -23.32 4.22 -13.69
CA LYS A 279 -23.73 3.06 -12.88
C LYS A 279 -23.19 3.12 -11.44
N VAL A 280 -21.91 3.48 -11.28
CA VAL A 280 -21.28 3.60 -9.96
C VAL A 280 -21.86 4.77 -9.20
N THR A 281 -22.07 5.90 -9.88
CA THR A 281 -22.70 7.11 -9.30
C THR A 281 -24.10 6.84 -8.78
N VAL A 282 -24.95 6.16 -9.56
CA VAL A 282 -26.33 5.84 -9.17
C VAL A 282 -26.36 4.92 -7.95
N ILE A 283 -25.53 3.87 -7.94
CA ILE A 283 -25.42 2.97 -6.78
C ILE A 283 -24.94 3.74 -5.55
N ALA A 284 -23.91 4.58 -5.67
CA ALA A 284 -23.39 5.37 -4.56
C ALA A 284 -24.43 6.35 -4.01
N ALA A 285 -25.21 7.01 -4.88
CA ALA A 285 -26.28 7.92 -4.48
C ALA A 285 -27.40 7.18 -3.72
N PHE A 286 -27.80 6.01 -4.19
CA PHE A 286 -28.80 5.19 -3.51
C PHE A 286 -28.31 4.72 -2.13
N LEU A 287 -27.06 4.24 -2.04
CA LEU A 287 -26.47 3.83 -0.76
C LEU A 287 -26.34 5.01 0.22
N ALA A 288 -25.92 6.18 -0.26
CA ALA A 288 -25.85 7.38 0.57
C ALA A 288 -27.23 7.80 1.09
N TRP A 289 -28.27 7.72 0.25
CA TRP A 289 -29.65 7.99 0.66
C TRP A 289 -30.16 6.97 1.69
N ALA A 290 -29.93 5.68 1.47
CA ALA A 290 -30.31 4.63 2.43
C ALA A 290 -29.60 4.81 3.78
N LEU A 291 -28.29 5.09 3.77
CA LEU A 291 -27.52 5.39 4.98
C LEU A 291 -28.06 6.62 5.69
N TYR A 292 -28.35 7.70 4.95
CA TYR A 292 -28.93 8.92 5.50
C TYR A 292 -30.29 8.63 6.17
N TYR A 293 -31.17 7.90 5.50
CA TYR A 293 -32.48 7.52 6.04
C TYR A 293 -32.34 6.74 7.35
N THR A 294 -31.52 5.68 7.35
CA THR A 294 -31.28 4.87 8.55
C THR A 294 -30.65 5.66 9.70
N ALA A 295 -29.68 6.53 9.42
CA ALA A 295 -29.05 7.38 10.42
C ALA A 295 -30.03 8.39 11.02
N THR A 296 -30.92 8.95 10.19
CA THR A 296 -31.98 9.84 10.66
C THR A 296 -32.89 9.10 11.64
N SER A 297 -33.44 7.94 11.25
CA SER A 297 -34.36 7.16 12.08
C SER A 297 -33.76 6.59 13.38
N LEU A 298 -32.44 6.47 13.46
CA LEU A 298 -31.74 5.95 14.64
C LEU A 298 -31.35 7.05 15.64
N ILE A 299 -31.15 8.28 15.17
CA ILE A 299 -30.59 9.39 15.97
C ILE A 299 -31.67 10.41 16.33
N PHE A 300 -32.69 10.58 15.49
CA PHE A 300 -33.76 11.57 15.59
C PHE A 300 -35.13 10.90 15.52
#